data_AF-A0A5S4H3X1-F1
#
_entry.id   AF-A0A5S4H3X1-F1
#
_cell.length_a   1.000
_cell.length_b   1.000
_cell.length_c   1.000
_cell.angle_alpha   90.00
_cell.angle_beta   90.00
_cell.angle_gamma   90.00
#
_symmetry.space_group_name_H-M   'P 1'
#
loop_
_entity.id
_entity.type
_entity.pdbx_description
1 polymer ?
#
loop_
_entity_poly.entity_id
_entity_poly.type
_entity_poly.pdbx_seq_one_letter_code
_entity_poly.pdbx_strand_id
1 'polypeptide(L)'
;MKRAGKATATKQQPDSQMPLLLTIPETCRLLGLKSRDAVYSRIRSGRLRAVDMAEEGSTKTLLRVPLDAVHDYIRSLPPVHNP
;
A
#
# COMPACT_ATOMS: atom_id res chain seq x y z
N MET A 1 13.25 -13.07 52.66
CA MET A 1 13.96 -12.54 51.48
C MET A 1 13.01 -12.58 50.28
N LYS A 2 12.52 -11.42 49.83
CA LYS A 2 11.53 -11.29 48.74
C LYS A 2 12.28 -11.16 47.40
N ARG A 3 12.07 -12.07 46.44
CA ARG A 3 12.55 -11.92 45.06
C ARG A 3 11.36 -11.50 44.19
N ALA A 4 11.41 -10.25 43.73
CA ALA A 4 10.43 -9.68 42.81
C ALA A 4 10.60 -10.31 41.43
N GLY A 5 9.58 -11.01 40.95
CA GLY A 5 9.48 -11.44 39.56
C GLY A 5 9.25 -10.22 38.68
N LYS A 6 10.20 -9.90 37.80
CA LYS A 6 10.01 -8.91 36.74
C LYS A 6 9.07 -9.52 35.71
N ALA A 7 7.81 -9.10 35.73
CA ALA A 7 6.87 -9.32 34.65
C ALA A 7 7.43 -8.65 33.38
N THR A 8 7.86 -9.45 32.42
CA THR A 8 8.12 -9.02 31.05
C THR A 8 6.79 -8.59 30.45
N ALA A 9 6.57 -7.28 30.37
CA ALA A 9 5.46 -6.71 29.65
C ALA A 9 5.64 -7.01 28.16
N THR A 10 5.02 -8.09 27.70
CA THR A 10 4.78 -8.34 26.28
C THR A 10 3.83 -7.25 25.79
N LYS A 11 4.40 -6.16 25.27
CA LYS A 11 3.67 -5.17 24.46
C LYS A 11 3.26 -5.88 23.16
N GLN A 12 2.19 -6.66 23.22
CA GLN A 12 1.40 -6.96 22.04
C GLN A 12 0.73 -5.64 21.63
N GLN A 13 1.45 -4.83 20.85
CA GLN A 13 0.78 -3.86 20.01
C GLN A 13 -0.06 -4.69 19.05
N PRO A 14 -1.40 -4.56 19.04
CA PRO A 14 -2.11 -4.92 17.84
C PRO A 14 -1.56 -3.97 16.78
N ASP A 15 -0.75 -4.51 15.88
CA ASP A 15 -0.46 -3.92 14.57
C ASP A 15 -1.81 -3.83 13.86
N SER A 16 -2.64 -2.88 14.29
CA SER A 16 -3.65 -2.26 13.46
C SER A 16 -2.87 -1.52 12.40
N GLN A 17 -2.23 -2.26 11.48
CA GLN A 17 -1.80 -1.75 10.20
C GLN A 17 -3.09 -1.35 9.49
N MET A 18 -3.61 -0.17 9.82
CA MET A 18 -4.53 0.51 8.94
C MET A 18 -3.84 0.49 7.57
N PRO A 19 -4.48 -0.08 6.54
CA PRO A 19 -3.85 -0.18 5.24
C PRO A 19 -3.44 1.23 4.82
N LEU A 20 -2.14 1.45 4.63
CA LEU A 20 -1.64 2.75 4.23
C LEU A 20 -2.14 3.00 2.81
N LEU A 21 -3.13 3.88 2.68
CA LEU A 21 -3.77 4.21 1.41
C LEU A 21 -3.06 5.38 0.74
N LEU A 22 -2.28 5.07 -0.27
CA LEU A 22 -1.51 6.03 -1.04
C LEU A 22 -2.38 6.74 -2.07
N THR A 23 -2.12 8.03 -2.28
CA THR A 23 -2.64 8.73 -3.46
C THR A 23 -1.98 8.22 -4.75
N ILE A 24 -2.63 8.47 -5.89
CA ILE A 24 -2.02 8.22 -7.21
C ILE A 24 -0.66 8.91 -7.38
N PRO A 25 -0.47 10.20 -7.04
CA PRO A 25 0.86 10.84 -7.11
C PRO A 25 1.90 10.19 -6.20
N GLU A 26 1.56 9.76 -4.99
CA GLU A 26 2.51 9.04 -4.11
C GLU A 26 2.89 7.68 -4.68
N THR A 27 1.90 6.93 -5.17
CA THR A 27 2.11 5.64 -5.83
C THR A 27 3.02 5.79 -7.05
N CYS A 28 2.83 6.86 -7.84
CA CYS A 28 3.67 7.19 -8.98
C CYS A 28 5.14 7.40 -8.57
N ARG A 29 5.37 8.10 -7.46
CA ARG A 29 6.72 8.33 -6.92
C ARG A 29 7.34 7.03 -6.40
N LEU A 30 6.60 6.22 -5.66
CA LEU A 30 7.08 4.95 -5.10
C LEU A 30 7.43 3.93 -6.18
N LEU A 31 6.62 3.84 -7.23
CA LEU A 31 6.88 2.94 -8.36
C LEU A 31 7.93 3.49 -9.35
N GLY A 32 8.48 4.68 -9.11
CA GLY A 32 9.44 5.32 -10.03
C GLY A 32 8.86 5.59 -11.43
N LEU A 33 7.55 5.83 -11.52
CA LEU A 33 6.87 6.04 -12.80
C LEU A 33 6.96 7.48 -13.25
N LYS A 34 7.13 7.68 -14.56
CA LYS A 34 7.23 9.01 -15.18
C LYS A 34 5.90 9.77 -15.23
N SER A 35 4.77 9.08 -15.15
CA SER A 35 3.45 9.68 -15.33
C SER A 35 2.37 8.98 -14.52
N ARG A 36 1.41 9.77 -14.01
CA ARG A 36 0.25 9.26 -13.26
C ARG A 36 -0.65 8.38 -14.13
N ASP A 37 -0.74 8.67 -15.43
CA ASP A 37 -1.41 7.81 -16.41
C ASP A 37 -0.91 6.37 -16.38
N ALA A 38 0.39 6.16 -16.14
CA ALA A 38 0.96 4.83 -16.04
C ALA A 38 0.48 4.08 -14.78
N VAL A 39 0.08 4.79 -13.72
CA VAL A 39 -0.57 4.21 -12.54
C VAL A 39 -2.01 3.84 -12.88
N TYR A 40 -2.78 4.76 -13.48
CA TYR A 40 -4.16 4.49 -13.89
C TYR A 40 -4.27 3.34 -14.89
N SER A 41 -3.34 3.24 -15.83
CA SER A 41 -3.25 2.12 -16.78
C SER A 41 -3.02 0.78 -16.08
N ARG A 42 -2.19 0.74 -15.03
CA ARG A 42 -1.97 -0.47 -14.21
C ARG A 42 -3.19 -0.85 -13.39
N ILE A 43 -3.93 0.13 -12.87
CA ILE A 43 -5.20 -0.09 -12.19
C ILE A 43 -6.24 -0.64 -13.16
N ARG A 44 -6.41 0.00 -14.32
CA ARG A 44 -7.38 -0.38 -15.35
C ARG A 44 -7.08 -1.76 -15.97
N SER A 45 -5.81 -2.15 -16.05
CA SER A 45 -5.40 -3.49 -16.50
C SER A 45 -5.46 -4.56 -15.42
N GLY A 46 -5.86 -4.21 -14.18
CA GLY A 46 -5.95 -5.14 -13.06
C GLY A 46 -4.59 -5.54 -12.46
N ARG A 47 -3.49 -4.94 -12.93
CA ARG A 47 -2.13 -5.23 -12.43
C ARG A 47 -1.85 -4.57 -11.08
N LEU A 48 -2.54 -3.50 -10.76
CA LEU A 48 -2.41 -2.78 -9.49
C LEU A 48 -3.80 -2.61 -8.86
N ARG A 49 -3.97 -3.09 -7.63
CA ARG A 49 -5.25 -2.91 -6.92
C ARG A 49 -5.39 -1.48 -6.43
N ALA A 50 -6.58 -0.92 -6.57
CA ALA A 50 -6.95 0.37 -6.01
C ALA A 50 -8.34 0.27 -5.38
N VAL A 51 -8.59 1.13 -4.41
CA VAL A 51 -9.87 1.30 -3.71
C VAL A 51 -10.40 2.66 -4.08
N ASP A 52 -11.65 2.73 -4.53
CA ASP A 52 -12.33 4.00 -4.66
C ASP A 52 -12.88 4.42 -3.30
N MET A 53 -12.46 5.59 -2.83
CA MET A 53 -12.95 6.19 -1.59
C MET A 53 -13.91 7.36 -1.86
N ALA A 54 -14.44 7.47 -3.07
CA ALA A 54 -15.49 8.42 -3.35
C ALA A 54 -16.72 8.11 -2.48
N GLU A 55 -17.36 9.16 -1.96
CA GLU A 55 -18.64 9.03 -1.27
C GLU A 55 -19.73 8.57 -2.26
N GLU A 56 -20.70 7.80 -1.77
CA GLU A 56 -21.82 7.33 -2.58
C GLU A 56 -22.59 8.53 -3.17
N GLY A 57 -22.72 8.58 -4.50
CA GLY A 57 -23.33 9.71 -5.22
C GLY A 57 -22.35 10.81 -5.64
N SER A 58 -21.07 10.74 -5.28
CA SER A 58 -20.05 11.65 -5.79
C SER A 58 -19.73 11.37 -7.27
N THR A 59 -19.67 12.42 -8.09
CA THR A 59 -19.17 12.34 -9.47
C THR A 59 -17.65 12.30 -9.56
N LYS A 60 -16.95 12.55 -8.44
CA LYS A 60 -15.48 12.55 -8.37
C LYS A 60 -15.01 11.23 -7.79
N THR A 61 -14.23 10.49 -8.58
CA THR A 61 -13.52 9.27 -8.16
C THR A 61 -12.36 9.65 -7.25
N LEU A 62 -12.21 8.97 -6.11
CA LEU A 62 -11.12 9.20 -5.16
C LEU A 62 -10.32 7.91 -5.01
N LEU A 63 -9.61 7.55 -6.07
CA LEU A 63 -8.80 6.34 -6.10
C LEU A 63 -7.60 6.42 -5.15
N ARG A 64 -7.47 5.39 -4.32
CA ARG A 64 -6.35 5.16 -3.42
C ARG A 64 -5.75 3.79 -3.66
N VAL A 65 -4.43 3.68 -3.56
CA VAL A 65 -3.71 2.43 -3.75
C VAL A 65 -3.21 1.95 -2.38
N PRO A 66 -3.58 0.75 -1.91
CA PRO A 66 -3.00 0.20 -0.70
C PRO A 66 -1.50 -0.03 -0.88
N LEU A 67 -0.69 0.30 0.14
CA LEU A 67 0.75 0.05 0.11
C LEU A 67 1.07 -1.43 -0.15
N ASP A 68 0.31 -2.36 0.42
CA ASP A 68 0.47 -3.80 0.14
C ASP A 68 0.31 -4.13 -1.33
N ALA A 69 -0.65 -3.50 -2.03
CA ALA A 69 -0.83 -3.70 -3.47
C ALA A 69 0.39 -3.21 -4.27
N VAL A 70 1.08 -2.17 -3.81
CA VAL A 70 2.35 -1.69 -4.40
C VAL A 70 3.45 -2.73 -4.17
N HIS A 71 3.57 -3.26 -2.95
CA HIS A 71 4.55 -4.31 -2.64
C HIS A 71 4.30 -5.59 -3.44
N ASP A 72 3.05 -6.05 -3.53
CA ASP A 72 2.66 -7.19 -4.37
C ASP A 72 3.00 -6.94 -5.83
N TYR A 73 2.68 -5.75 -6.34
CA TYR A 73 3.03 -5.38 -7.70
C TYR A 73 4.54 -5.46 -7.93
N ILE A 74 5.36 -4.89 -7.04
CA ILE A 74 6.82 -4.94 -7.14
C ILE A 74 7.33 -6.39 -7.11
N ARG A 75 6.79 -7.23 -6.22
CA ARG A 75 7.14 -8.66 -6.13
C ARG A 75 6.74 -9.45 -7.38
N SER A 76 5.65 -9.05 -8.04
CA SER A 76 5.17 -9.69 -9.27
C SER A 76 5.96 -9.33 -10.52
N LEU A 77 6.79 -8.27 -10.46
CA LEU A 77 7.64 -7.91 -11.58
C LEU A 77 8.71 -8.99 -11.77
N PRO A 78 8.92 -9.47 -13.00
CA PRO A 78 10.04 -10.35 -13.26
C PRO A 78 11.33 -9.64 -12.86
N PRO A 79 12.30 -10.33 -12.25
CA PRO A 79 13.60 -9.74 -12.02
C PRO A 79 14.12 -9.27 -13.36
N VAL A 80 14.31 -7.96 -13.51
CA VAL A 80 14.93 -7.39 -14.71
C VAL A 80 16.37 -7.90 -14.70
N HIS A 81 16.60 -9.00 -15.43
CA HIS A 81 17.93 -9.48 -15.74
C HIS A 81 18.53 -8.43 -16.65
N ASN A 82 19.34 -7.55 -16.07
CA ASN A 82 20.10 -6.57 -16.83
C ASN A 82 21.22 -7.35 -17.54
N PRO A 83 21.21 -7.47 -18.88
CA PRO A 83 22.25 -8.19 -19.60
C PRO A 83 23.62 -7.50 -19.47
#